data_AF-A0A1C5IYW1-F1
#
_entry.id   AF-A0A1C5IYW1-F1
#
_cell.length_a   1.000
_cell.length_b   1.000
_cell.length_c   1.000
_cell.angle_alpha   90.00
_cell.angle_beta   90.00
_cell.angle_gamma   90.00
#
_symmetry.space_group_name_H-M   'P 1'
#
loop_
_entity.id
_entity.type
_entity.pdbx_description
1 polymer ?
#
loop_
_entity_poly.entity_id
_entity_poly.type
_entity_poly.pdbx_seq_one_letter_code
_entity_poly.pdbx_strand_id
1 'polypeptide(L)'
;MALALTALLLAPVPACRERVTVPPGAPTPWPAASARRWTWQWQLAGPVDVSVDADVFLLDPVRTTSAETAALRARGRRLVCQVRVGTYAAGDADATRFPAALRGAAVPGRPGSRFLDLRRWDALAPVLADRFRLCRGKGFGAVALDDADGYRHRSGFPLGFDEQLLFNRRLAGLARRLDLSPGLVDDVAQVAALAPDFDFAVNQECVRRRECAKLLPFVDADKPVFHVEYTGDRAASCVTATGYGFASIRKDRALDAWREPCPLP
;
A
#
# COMPACT_ATOMS: atom_id res chain seq x y z
N MET A 1 40.13 -50.50 -27.46
CA MET A 1 40.01 -49.36 -26.54
C MET A 1 39.31 -48.23 -27.27
N ALA A 2 38.05 -47.95 -26.95
CA ALA A 2 37.33 -46.77 -27.41
C ALA A 2 36.64 -46.17 -26.18
N LEU A 3 37.12 -45.01 -25.71
CA LEU A 3 36.50 -44.25 -24.63
C LEU A 3 35.36 -43.42 -25.23
N ALA A 4 34.12 -43.74 -24.86
CA ALA A 4 32.97 -42.88 -25.11
C ALA A 4 32.88 -41.83 -24.00
N LEU A 5 33.22 -40.58 -24.30
CA LEU A 5 32.94 -39.43 -23.42
C LEU A 5 31.46 -39.09 -23.52
N THR A 6 30.70 -39.36 -22.46
CA THR A 6 29.31 -38.90 -22.33
C THR A 6 29.31 -37.50 -21.74
N ALA A 7 29.05 -36.48 -22.57
CA ALA A 7 28.85 -35.11 -22.09
C ALA A 7 27.44 -34.98 -21.48
N LEU A 8 27.37 -34.84 -20.15
CA LEU A 8 26.13 -34.52 -19.45
C LEU A 8 25.80 -33.03 -19.66
N LEU A 9 24.80 -32.74 -20.50
CA LEU A 9 24.22 -31.41 -20.64
C LEU A 9 23.33 -31.12 -19.42
N LEU A 10 23.85 -30.35 -18.46
CA LEU A 10 23.07 -29.75 -17.38
C LEU A 10 22.25 -28.59 -17.96
N ALA A 11 20.99 -28.85 -18.29
CA ALA A 11 20.03 -27.80 -18.62
C ALA A 11 19.73 -26.95 -17.37
N PRO A 12 19.75 -25.60 -17.44
CA PRO A 12 19.37 -24.76 -16.32
C PRO A 12 17.89 -24.96 -16.03
N VAL A 13 17.58 -25.51 -14.86
CA VAL A 13 16.20 -25.59 -14.37
C VAL A 13 15.73 -24.16 -14.15
N PRO A 14 14.67 -23.68 -14.83
CA PRO A 14 14.12 -22.37 -14.51
C PRO A 14 13.67 -22.43 -13.06
N ALA A 15 14.19 -21.53 -12.23
CA ALA A 15 13.76 -21.39 -10.85
C ALA A 15 12.24 -21.14 -10.87
N CYS A 16 11.45 -22.18 -10.60
CA CYS A 16 10.03 -22.04 -10.37
C CYS A 16 9.89 -21.09 -9.19
N ARG A 17 9.53 -19.83 -9.46
CA ARG A 17 9.01 -18.93 -8.42
C ARG A 17 7.87 -19.69 -7.76
N GLU A 18 8.11 -20.13 -6.54
CA GLU A 18 7.15 -20.90 -5.76
C GLU A 18 5.90 -20.03 -5.64
N ARG A 19 4.82 -20.46 -6.32
CA ARG A 19 3.55 -19.77 -6.24
C ARG A 19 3.03 -20.01 -4.84
N VAL A 20 3.21 -19.02 -3.96
CA VAL A 20 2.58 -19.01 -2.64
C VAL A 20 1.07 -18.99 -2.87
N THR A 21 0.44 -20.17 -2.85
CA THR A 21 -1.00 -20.33 -2.89
C THR A 21 -1.57 -19.90 -1.54
N VAL A 22 -1.86 -18.61 -1.40
CA VAL A 22 -2.60 -18.11 -0.24
C VAL A 22 -4.06 -18.51 -0.44
N PRO A 23 -4.70 -19.21 0.52
CA PRO A 23 -6.13 -19.48 0.45
C PRO A 23 -6.90 -18.16 0.28
N PRO A 24 -7.95 -18.11 -0.54
CA PRO A 24 -8.80 -16.92 -0.62
C PRO A 24 -9.36 -16.63 0.78
N GLY A 25 -8.88 -15.57 1.44
CA GLY A 25 -9.42 -15.17 2.74
C GLY A 25 -8.42 -15.05 3.89
N ALA A 26 -7.17 -15.49 3.78
CA ALA A 26 -6.16 -15.17 4.82
C ALA A 26 -5.62 -13.73 4.62
N PRO A 27 -5.10 -13.06 5.68
CA PRO A 27 -4.29 -11.86 5.50
C PRO A 27 -3.18 -12.15 4.49
N THR A 28 -2.96 -11.25 3.52
CA THR A 28 -1.87 -11.41 2.54
C THR A 28 -0.55 -11.56 3.30
N PRO A 29 0.11 -12.74 3.30
CA PRO A 29 1.38 -12.88 3.99
C PRO A 29 2.44 -12.08 3.22
N TRP A 30 3.39 -11.47 3.91
CA TRP A 30 4.55 -10.83 3.28
C TRP A 30 5.80 -11.61 3.68
N PRO A 31 6.15 -12.70 2.96
CA PRO A 31 7.32 -13.49 3.32
C PRO A 31 8.59 -12.64 3.32
N ALA A 32 9.33 -12.67 4.43
CA ALA A 32 10.62 -11.99 4.59
C ALA A 32 11.58 -12.30 3.44
N ALA A 33 11.59 -13.56 2.99
CA ALA A 33 12.41 -14.01 1.86
C ALA A 33 12.17 -13.19 0.58
N SER A 34 10.98 -12.62 0.38
CA SER A 34 10.61 -11.85 -0.82
C SER A 34 10.60 -10.34 -0.59
N ALA A 35 10.89 -9.83 0.62
CA ALA A 35 10.70 -8.44 1.01
C ALA A 35 11.30 -7.41 0.04
N ARG A 36 12.44 -7.74 -0.58
CA ARG A 36 13.19 -6.87 -1.52
C ARG A 36 13.01 -7.21 -3.00
N ARG A 37 12.14 -8.18 -3.33
CA ARG A 37 11.98 -8.71 -4.70
C ARG A 37 10.58 -8.53 -5.27
N TRP A 38 9.72 -7.77 -4.62
CA TRP A 38 8.38 -7.49 -5.11
C TRP A 38 8.42 -6.53 -6.30
N THR A 39 7.67 -6.88 -7.34
CA THR A 39 7.24 -5.92 -8.36
C THR A 39 5.82 -5.46 -8.03
N TRP A 40 5.51 -4.19 -8.31
CA TRP A 40 4.20 -3.66 -7.93
C TRP A 40 3.62 -2.68 -8.95
N GLN A 41 2.31 -2.48 -8.84
CA GLN A 41 1.51 -1.53 -9.60
C GLN A 41 0.62 -0.76 -8.63
N TRP A 42 0.68 0.57 -8.72
CA TRP A 42 -0.26 1.46 -8.05
C TRP A 42 -1.18 2.07 -9.09
N GLN A 43 -2.48 1.80 -9.03
CA GLN A 43 -3.44 2.33 -9.97
C GLN A 43 -4.77 2.68 -9.30
N LEU A 44 -5.06 3.97 -9.21
CA LEU A 44 -6.30 4.50 -8.62
C LEU A 44 -7.24 5.12 -9.66
N ALA A 45 -6.80 5.25 -10.91
CA ALA A 45 -7.55 5.85 -12.00
C ALA A 45 -7.56 4.97 -13.26
N GLY A 46 -8.57 5.20 -14.10
CA GLY A 46 -8.82 4.45 -15.33
C GLY A 46 -9.25 2.99 -15.10
N PRO A 47 -9.56 2.24 -16.18
CA PRO A 47 -9.81 0.81 -16.12
C PRO A 47 -8.57 0.05 -15.65
N VAL A 48 -8.72 -0.97 -14.80
CA VAL A 48 -7.56 -1.72 -14.27
C VAL A 48 -6.92 -2.54 -15.39
N ASP A 49 -5.64 -2.30 -15.66
CA ASP A 49 -4.88 -3.13 -16.60
C ASP A 49 -4.40 -4.41 -15.91
N VAL A 50 -5.18 -5.47 -16.05
CA VAL A 50 -4.90 -6.79 -15.45
C VAL A 50 -3.75 -7.55 -16.13
N SER A 51 -3.19 -7.01 -17.22
CA SER A 51 -2.08 -7.62 -17.96
C SER A 51 -0.71 -7.20 -17.43
N VAL A 52 -0.64 -6.11 -16.65
CA VAL A 52 0.61 -5.62 -16.05
C VAL A 52 1.31 -6.73 -15.26
N ASP A 53 2.58 -7.00 -15.58
CA ASP A 53 3.36 -7.99 -14.84
C ASP A 53 3.91 -7.37 -13.55
N ALA A 54 3.11 -7.49 -12.49
CA ALA A 54 3.45 -7.07 -11.14
C ALA A 54 2.95 -8.12 -10.15
N ASP A 55 3.69 -8.33 -9.05
CA ASP A 55 3.28 -9.25 -7.98
C ASP A 55 2.15 -8.64 -7.12
N VAL A 56 2.16 -7.32 -6.94
CA VAL A 56 1.27 -6.57 -6.04
C VAL A 56 0.52 -5.48 -6.82
N PHE A 57 -0.79 -5.40 -6.61
CA PHE A 57 -1.64 -4.33 -7.14
C PHE A 57 -2.28 -3.56 -5.99
N LEU A 58 -2.00 -2.27 -5.93
CA LEU A 58 -2.63 -1.32 -5.01
C LEU A 58 -3.69 -0.52 -5.79
N LEU A 59 -4.95 -0.70 -5.43
CA LEU A 59 -6.11 -0.24 -6.19
C LEU A 59 -7.14 0.51 -5.35
N ASP A 60 -8.01 1.27 -6.01
CA ASP A 60 -9.18 1.89 -5.39
C ASP A 60 -10.31 0.85 -5.19
N PRO A 61 -10.77 0.59 -3.96
CA PRO A 61 -11.77 -0.45 -3.71
C PRO A 61 -13.18 -0.09 -4.20
N VAL A 62 -13.49 1.18 -4.47
CA VAL A 62 -14.80 1.59 -4.97
C VAL A 62 -14.85 1.39 -6.48
N ARG A 63 -13.84 1.88 -7.20
CA ARG A 63 -13.76 1.84 -8.67
C ARG A 63 -13.47 0.45 -9.21
N THR A 64 -12.59 -0.31 -8.56
CA THR A 64 -12.24 -1.65 -9.03
C THR A 64 -13.40 -2.63 -8.84
N THR A 65 -13.74 -3.35 -9.89
CA THR A 65 -14.82 -4.34 -9.91
C THR A 65 -14.40 -5.68 -9.31
N SER A 66 -15.37 -6.49 -8.90
CA SER A 66 -15.13 -7.87 -8.46
C SER A 66 -14.58 -8.76 -9.59
N ALA A 67 -14.89 -8.44 -10.85
CA ALA A 67 -14.37 -9.16 -12.01
C ALA A 67 -12.87 -8.88 -12.21
N GLU A 68 -12.44 -7.62 -12.13
CA GLU A 68 -11.02 -7.25 -12.24
C GLU A 68 -10.19 -7.86 -11.10
N THR A 69 -10.67 -7.79 -9.86
CA THR A 69 -10.00 -8.42 -8.70
C THR A 69 -9.96 -9.94 -8.81
N ALA A 70 -11.01 -10.59 -9.32
CA ALA A 70 -10.98 -12.03 -9.62
C ALA A 70 -9.95 -12.36 -10.71
N ALA A 71 -9.89 -11.56 -11.77
CA ALA A 71 -8.94 -11.75 -12.87
C ALA A 71 -7.48 -11.59 -12.42
N LEU A 72 -7.19 -10.64 -11.53
CA LEU A 72 -5.85 -10.48 -10.94
C LEU A 72 -5.52 -11.64 -9.99
N ARG A 73 -6.44 -12.05 -9.12
CA ARG A 73 -6.22 -13.19 -8.21
C ARG A 73 -6.01 -14.51 -8.97
N ALA A 74 -6.72 -14.74 -10.07
CA ALA A 74 -6.51 -15.91 -10.93
C ALA A 74 -5.10 -15.96 -11.52
N ARG A 75 -4.42 -14.81 -11.64
CA ARG A 75 -3.02 -14.68 -12.04
C ARG A 75 -2.05 -14.72 -10.85
N GLY A 76 -2.52 -15.01 -9.64
CA GLY A 76 -1.72 -15.07 -8.43
C GLY A 76 -1.26 -13.70 -7.91
N ARG A 77 -1.89 -12.60 -8.34
CA ARG A 77 -1.51 -11.25 -7.90
C ARG A 77 -2.05 -10.96 -6.50
N ARG A 78 -1.24 -10.29 -5.68
CA ARG A 78 -1.62 -9.81 -4.34
C ARG A 78 -2.34 -8.48 -4.48
N LEU A 79 -3.49 -8.35 -3.82
CA LEU A 79 -4.34 -7.18 -3.93
C LEU A 79 -4.36 -6.39 -2.62
N VAL A 80 -4.06 -5.09 -2.73
CA VAL A 80 -4.11 -4.09 -1.68
C VAL A 80 -5.16 -3.04 -2.06
N CYS A 81 -6.11 -2.73 -1.19
CA CYS A 81 -7.02 -1.60 -1.42
C CYS A 81 -6.50 -0.33 -0.73
N GLN A 82 -6.57 0.83 -1.38
CA GLN A 82 -6.30 2.11 -0.72
C GLN A 82 -7.55 2.63 -0.04
N VAL A 83 -7.45 2.99 1.24
CA VAL A 83 -8.56 3.59 1.99
C VAL A 83 -8.08 4.85 2.68
N ARG A 84 -8.74 5.98 2.38
CA ARG A 84 -8.56 7.21 3.15
C ARG A 84 -9.20 7.06 4.52
N VAL A 85 -8.41 7.28 5.57
CA VAL A 85 -8.85 7.06 6.95
C VAL A 85 -8.93 8.34 7.78
N GLY A 86 -8.13 9.36 7.45
CA GLY A 86 -8.12 10.65 8.17
C GLY A 86 -8.92 11.77 7.51
N THR A 87 -9.55 11.52 6.36
CA THR A 87 -10.36 12.53 5.67
C THR A 87 -11.75 12.03 5.26
N TYR A 88 -12.68 12.96 5.32
CA TYR A 88 -14.02 12.90 4.78
C TYR A 88 -14.03 13.48 3.36
N ALA A 89 -14.86 12.94 2.47
CA ALA A 89 -15.19 13.57 1.19
C ALA A 89 -16.69 13.55 0.92
N ALA A 90 -17.23 14.68 0.48
CA ALA A 90 -18.68 14.84 0.28
C ALA A 90 -19.28 13.96 -0.83
N GLY A 91 -18.45 13.49 -1.77
CA GLY A 91 -18.89 12.59 -2.84
C GLY A 91 -18.80 11.09 -2.49
N ASP A 92 -18.26 10.73 -1.33
CA ASP A 92 -18.17 9.32 -0.92
C ASP A 92 -19.57 8.79 -0.54
N ALA A 93 -19.86 7.53 -0.86
CA ALA A 93 -21.17 6.91 -0.57
C ALA A 93 -21.54 6.88 0.92
N ASP A 94 -20.54 6.97 1.80
CA ASP A 94 -20.71 6.99 3.26
C ASP A 94 -20.66 8.41 3.86
N ALA A 95 -20.67 9.47 3.03
CA ALA A 95 -20.54 10.85 3.49
C ALA A 95 -21.57 11.24 4.56
N THR A 96 -22.80 10.75 4.45
CA THR A 96 -23.87 11.04 5.42
C THR A 96 -23.62 10.45 6.81
N ARG A 97 -22.69 9.49 6.94
CA ARG A 97 -22.34 8.82 8.21
C ARG A 97 -21.27 9.54 9.02
N PHE A 98 -20.75 10.65 8.52
CA PHE A 98 -19.83 11.52 9.26
C PHE A 98 -20.56 12.79 9.66
N PRO A 99 -21.11 12.94 10.88
CA PRO A 99 -21.75 14.17 11.32
C PRO A 99 -20.82 15.39 11.21
N ALA A 100 -21.39 16.59 11.09
CA ALA A 100 -20.62 17.83 10.94
C ALA A 100 -19.57 18.03 12.05
N ALA A 101 -19.88 17.61 13.29
CA ALA A 101 -18.96 17.68 14.43
C ALA A 101 -17.68 16.83 14.28
N LEU A 102 -17.65 15.86 13.36
CA LEU A 102 -16.46 15.07 13.06
C LEU A 102 -15.58 15.71 11.97
N ARG A 103 -16.05 16.75 11.29
CA ARG A 103 -15.44 17.32 10.10
C ARG A 103 -14.74 18.65 10.46
N GLY A 104 -13.44 18.71 10.23
CA GLY A 104 -12.62 19.86 10.54
C GLY A 104 -12.42 20.79 9.34
N ALA A 105 -11.20 21.31 9.25
CA ALA A 105 -10.76 22.18 8.17
C ALA A 105 -10.84 21.47 6.81
N ALA A 106 -11.02 22.27 5.75
CA ALA A 106 -10.95 21.78 4.38
C ALA A 106 -9.53 21.29 4.07
N VAL A 107 -9.44 20.20 3.30
CA VAL A 107 -8.14 19.71 2.86
C VAL A 107 -7.66 20.54 1.66
N PRO A 108 -6.45 21.13 1.70
CA PRO A 108 -5.93 21.91 0.59
C PRO A 108 -5.91 21.12 -0.72
N GLY A 109 -6.37 21.73 -1.82
CA GLY A 109 -6.37 21.12 -3.15
C GLY A 109 -7.39 20.00 -3.37
N ARG A 110 -8.23 19.66 -2.39
CA ARG A 110 -9.27 18.62 -2.50
C ARG A 110 -10.66 19.19 -2.17
N PRO A 111 -11.35 19.82 -3.16
CA PRO A 111 -12.69 20.37 -2.96
C PRO A 111 -13.65 19.34 -2.37
N GLY A 112 -14.47 19.77 -1.40
CA GLY A 112 -15.43 18.90 -0.72
C GLY A 112 -14.82 17.91 0.29
N SER A 113 -13.49 17.90 0.47
CA SER A 113 -12.81 17.06 1.46
C SER A 113 -12.46 17.83 2.73
N ARG A 114 -12.58 17.17 3.88
CA ARG A 114 -12.28 17.74 5.21
C ARG A 114 -11.51 16.74 6.07
N PHE A 115 -10.65 17.23 6.95
CA PHE A 115 -10.01 16.39 7.97
C PHE A 115 -11.04 15.85 8.97
N LEU A 116 -10.80 14.67 9.53
CA LEU A 116 -11.65 14.03 10.53
C LEU A 116 -11.09 14.22 11.96
N ASP A 117 -11.97 14.30 12.97
CA ASP A 117 -11.56 14.27 14.38
C ASP A 117 -11.23 12.84 14.82
N LEU A 118 -9.95 12.47 14.73
CA LEU A 118 -9.46 11.12 14.98
C LEU A 118 -9.68 10.64 16.42
N ARG A 119 -9.91 11.56 17.36
CA ARG A 119 -10.22 11.25 18.76
C ARG A 119 -11.60 10.61 18.91
N ARG A 120 -12.49 10.79 17.93
CA ARG A 120 -13.86 10.27 17.94
C ARG A 120 -13.94 8.85 17.37
N TRP A 121 -13.08 7.98 17.85
CA TRP A 121 -12.93 6.60 17.36
C TRP A 121 -14.26 5.85 17.27
N ASP A 122 -15.12 5.92 18.30
CA ASP A 122 -16.37 5.16 18.31
C ASP A 122 -17.34 5.56 17.20
N ALA A 123 -17.25 6.81 16.72
CA ALA A 123 -18.03 7.29 15.59
C ALA A 123 -17.38 6.94 14.23
N LEU A 124 -16.05 6.93 14.17
CA LEU A 124 -15.29 6.65 12.94
C LEU A 124 -15.18 5.14 12.64
N ALA A 125 -14.93 4.34 13.65
CA ALA A 125 -14.59 2.93 13.52
C ALA A 125 -15.66 2.10 12.77
N PRO A 126 -16.98 2.27 13.00
CA PRO A 126 -17.98 1.53 12.24
C PRO A 126 -17.95 1.85 10.75
N VAL A 127 -17.73 3.11 10.38
CA VAL A 127 -17.68 3.55 8.98
C VAL A 127 -16.42 3.03 8.29
N LEU A 128 -15.26 3.14 8.95
CA LEU A 128 -14.00 2.64 8.44
C LEU A 128 -13.98 1.09 8.36
N ALA A 129 -14.64 0.41 9.29
CA ALA A 129 -14.83 -1.04 9.23
C ALA A 129 -15.62 -1.44 7.98
N ASP A 130 -16.63 -0.68 7.59
CA ASP A 130 -17.39 -0.96 6.37
C ASP A 130 -16.56 -0.72 5.10
N ARG A 131 -15.69 0.30 5.07
CA ARG A 131 -14.70 0.49 3.99
C ARG A 131 -13.76 -0.71 3.88
N PHE A 132 -13.30 -1.26 5.01
CA PHE A 132 -12.44 -2.45 5.04
C PHE A 132 -13.21 -3.72 4.63
N ARG A 133 -14.47 -3.87 5.05
CA ARG A 133 -15.35 -4.95 4.58
C ARG A 133 -15.59 -4.90 3.08
N LEU A 134 -15.71 -3.71 2.48
CA LEU A 134 -15.77 -3.56 1.02
C LEU A 134 -14.52 -4.15 0.35
N CYS A 135 -13.33 -3.82 0.87
CA CYS A 135 -12.09 -4.43 0.37
C CYS A 135 -12.13 -5.96 0.47
N ARG A 136 -12.52 -6.49 1.62
CA ARG A 136 -12.63 -7.94 1.80
C ARG A 136 -13.64 -8.60 0.87
N GLY A 137 -14.82 -8.01 0.73
CA GLY A 137 -15.86 -8.49 -0.18
C GLY A 137 -15.43 -8.50 -1.65
N LYS A 138 -14.52 -7.59 -2.03
CA LYS A 138 -13.89 -7.56 -3.36
C LYS A 138 -12.61 -8.41 -3.46
N GLY A 139 -12.28 -9.19 -2.43
CA GLY A 139 -11.19 -10.15 -2.47
C GLY A 139 -9.79 -9.56 -2.24
N PHE A 140 -9.69 -8.32 -1.76
CA PHE A 140 -8.43 -7.77 -1.31
C PHE A 140 -7.94 -8.47 -0.03
N GLY A 141 -6.64 -8.74 0.06
CA GLY A 141 -6.02 -9.36 1.25
C GLY A 141 -5.26 -8.37 2.14
N ALA A 142 -5.20 -7.11 1.72
CA ALA A 142 -4.49 -6.04 2.40
C ALA A 142 -5.19 -4.69 2.19
N VAL A 143 -4.91 -3.75 3.09
CA VAL A 143 -5.38 -2.36 3.00
C VAL A 143 -4.20 -1.41 3.23
N ALA A 144 -4.04 -0.43 2.36
CA ALA A 144 -3.11 0.68 2.51
C ALA A 144 -3.87 1.87 3.12
N LEU A 145 -3.51 2.26 4.34
CA LEU A 145 -4.13 3.34 5.08
C LEU A 145 -3.57 4.68 4.62
N ASP A 146 -4.39 5.46 3.94
CA ASP A 146 -4.04 6.76 3.36
C ASP A 146 -4.66 7.92 4.14
N ASP A 147 -4.11 9.12 4.01
CA ASP A 147 -4.42 10.28 4.85
C ASP A 147 -4.25 9.96 6.36
N ALA A 148 -3.24 9.18 6.71
CA ALA A 148 -2.96 8.74 8.07
C ALA A 148 -2.00 9.68 8.85
N ASP A 149 -1.88 10.94 8.42
CA ASP A 149 -0.92 11.92 8.95
C ASP A 149 -1.57 13.30 9.25
N GLY A 150 -2.86 13.31 9.55
CA GLY A 150 -3.67 14.51 9.82
C GLY A 150 -3.08 15.47 10.86
N TYR A 151 -2.33 14.98 11.86
CA TYR A 151 -1.63 15.80 12.86
C TYR A 151 -0.55 16.72 12.26
N ARG A 152 -0.04 16.42 11.07
CA ARG A 152 0.93 17.26 10.34
C ARG A 152 0.27 18.47 9.66
N HIS A 153 -1.05 18.55 9.70
CA HIS A 153 -1.83 19.56 9.02
C HIS A 153 -2.63 20.41 10.00
N ARG A 154 -3.10 21.57 9.52
CA ARG A 154 -4.10 22.38 10.23
C ARG A 154 -5.47 21.73 10.08
N SER A 155 -5.68 20.61 10.76
CA SER A 155 -6.89 19.79 10.66
C SER A 155 -8.15 20.48 11.18
N GLY A 156 -8.00 21.52 12.00
CA GLY A 156 -9.11 22.13 12.75
C GLY A 156 -9.44 21.40 14.05
N PHE A 157 -8.66 20.37 14.40
CA PHE A 157 -8.75 19.63 15.66
C PHE A 157 -7.39 19.64 16.37
N PRO A 158 -7.36 19.51 17.70
CA PRO A 158 -6.11 19.38 18.45
C PRO A 158 -5.58 17.95 18.31
N LEU A 159 -4.99 17.65 17.14
CA LEU A 159 -4.37 16.37 16.85
C LEU A 159 -2.86 16.52 16.96
N GLY A 160 -2.26 15.84 17.94
CA GLY A 160 -0.81 15.71 18.07
C GLY A 160 -0.32 14.38 17.50
N PHE A 161 0.98 14.15 17.70
CA PHE A 161 1.65 12.90 17.33
C PHE A 161 0.96 11.69 17.99
N ASP A 162 0.64 11.77 19.28
CA ASP A 162 0.09 10.63 20.04
C ASP A 162 -1.35 10.30 19.63
N GLU A 163 -2.20 11.31 19.36
CA GLU A 163 -3.55 11.07 18.84
C GLU A 163 -3.53 10.35 17.49
N GLN A 164 -2.65 10.78 16.57
CA GLN A 164 -2.49 10.11 15.28
C GLN A 164 -1.95 8.69 15.45
N LEU A 165 -0.93 8.52 16.29
CA LEU A 165 -0.29 7.23 16.54
C LEU A 165 -1.32 6.22 17.06
N LEU A 166 -2.10 6.61 18.06
CA LEU A 166 -3.16 5.78 18.63
C LEU A 166 -4.22 5.43 17.58
N PHE A 167 -4.64 6.39 16.76
CA PHE A 167 -5.61 6.16 15.69
C PHE A 167 -5.08 5.15 14.65
N ASN A 168 -3.85 5.34 14.17
CA ASN A 168 -3.21 4.47 13.19
C ASN A 168 -3.05 3.02 13.73
N ARG A 169 -2.69 2.85 15.01
CA ARG A 169 -2.65 1.54 15.68
C ARG A 169 -4.02 0.87 15.77
N ARG A 170 -5.06 1.64 16.13
CA ARG A 170 -6.44 1.12 16.17
C ARG A 170 -6.92 0.66 14.80
N LEU A 171 -6.54 1.36 13.73
CA LEU A 171 -6.85 0.96 12.36
C LEU A 171 -6.10 -0.29 11.92
N ALA A 172 -4.81 -0.41 12.24
CA ALA A 172 -4.05 -1.63 11.98
C ALA A 172 -4.72 -2.84 12.67
N GLY A 173 -5.11 -2.69 13.95
CA GLY A 173 -5.87 -3.72 14.65
C GLY A 173 -7.25 -4.01 14.04
N LEU A 174 -7.95 -3.00 13.53
CA LEU A 174 -9.22 -3.18 12.83
C LEU A 174 -9.06 -3.94 11.51
N ALA A 175 -8.05 -3.61 10.72
CA ALA A 175 -7.72 -4.32 9.48
C ALA A 175 -7.46 -5.81 9.77
N ARG A 176 -6.66 -6.12 10.80
CA ARG A 176 -6.38 -7.51 11.19
C ARG A 176 -7.62 -8.28 11.61
N ARG A 177 -8.52 -7.68 12.39
CA ARG A 177 -9.81 -8.29 12.78
C ARG A 177 -10.73 -8.56 11.59
N LEU A 178 -10.48 -7.91 10.45
CA LEU A 178 -11.21 -8.10 9.19
C LEU A 178 -10.38 -8.87 8.17
N ASP A 179 -9.37 -9.62 8.60
CA ASP A 179 -8.50 -10.45 7.73
C ASP A 179 -7.80 -9.65 6.61
N LEU A 180 -7.45 -8.40 6.89
CA LEU A 180 -6.62 -7.55 6.03
C LEU A 180 -5.26 -7.34 6.67
N SER A 181 -4.21 -7.51 5.87
CA SER A 181 -2.88 -7.02 6.20
C SER A 181 -2.84 -5.48 6.12
N PRO A 182 -2.54 -4.74 7.20
CA PRO A 182 -2.46 -3.28 7.18
C PRO A 182 -1.12 -2.80 6.62
N GLY A 183 -1.16 -1.84 5.71
CA GLY A 183 -0.01 -1.05 5.28
C GLY A 183 -0.20 0.44 5.53
N LEU A 184 0.90 1.15 5.73
CA LEU A 184 0.90 2.59 5.99
C LEU A 184 1.27 3.34 4.71
N VAL A 185 0.44 4.28 4.26
CA VAL A 185 0.80 5.21 3.18
C VAL A 185 1.39 6.47 3.81
N ASP A 186 2.64 6.76 3.46
CA ASP A 186 3.41 7.90 3.96
C ASP A 186 3.53 7.93 5.49
N ASP A 187 3.04 8.99 6.15
CA ASP A 187 3.21 9.27 7.59
C ASP A 187 4.64 9.03 8.12
N VAL A 188 5.62 9.44 7.31
CA VAL A 188 7.03 9.05 7.46
C VAL A 188 7.62 9.44 8.83
N ALA A 189 7.07 10.47 9.47
CA ALA A 189 7.51 10.93 10.77
C ALA A 189 7.10 10.01 11.93
N GLN A 190 6.07 9.17 11.78
CA GLN A 190 5.66 8.20 12.80
C GLN A 190 6.14 6.76 12.52
N VAL A 191 6.81 6.52 11.38
CA VAL A 191 7.19 5.18 10.92
C VAL A 191 7.95 4.37 11.97
N ALA A 192 8.91 4.96 12.68
CA ALA A 192 9.67 4.24 13.71
C ALA A 192 8.76 3.67 14.82
N ALA A 193 7.66 4.36 15.16
CA ALA A 193 6.71 3.94 16.18
C ALA A 193 5.58 3.05 15.64
N LEU A 194 5.28 3.12 14.33
CA LEU A 194 4.21 2.39 13.67
C LEU A 194 4.67 1.11 12.96
N ALA A 195 5.94 0.98 12.57
CA ALA A 195 6.44 -0.18 11.85
C ALA A 195 6.10 -1.54 12.50
N PRO A 196 6.06 -1.70 13.84
CA PRO A 196 5.60 -2.94 14.47
C PRO A 196 4.14 -3.30 14.17
N ASP A 197 3.26 -2.31 14.02
CA ASP A 197 1.81 -2.48 13.87
C ASP A 197 1.38 -2.79 12.42
N PHE A 198 2.21 -2.44 11.45
CA PHE A 198 1.95 -2.54 10.00
C PHE A 198 2.79 -3.62 9.33
N ASP A 199 2.30 -4.17 8.23
CA ASP A 199 2.97 -5.26 7.51
C ASP A 199 3.79 -4.78 6.30
N PHE A 200 3.52 -3.58 5.80
CA PHE A 200 4.25 -2.96 4.71
C PHE A 200 4.08 -1.43 4.74
N ALA A 201 4.91 -0.73 3.97
CA ALA A 201 4.76 0.70 3.73
C ALA A 201 4.55 1.00 2.25
N VAL A 202 3.83 2.08 1.97
CA VAL A 202 3.76 2.72 0.67
C VAL A 202 4.28 4.14 0.87
N ASN A 203 5.24 4.57 0.06
CA ASN A 203 5.76 5.92 0.19
C ASN A 203 5.86 6.63 -1.15
N GLN A 204 5.52 7.92 -1.09
CA GLN A 204 5.68 8.86 -2.18
C GLN A 204 6.90 9.74 -1.96
N GLU A 205 7.80 9.72 -2.93
CA GLU A 205 8.83 10.72 -3.14
C GLU A 205 9.89 10.85 -2.03
N CYS A 206 10.21 9.77 -1.29
CA CYS A 206 11.25 9.88 -0.25
C CYS A 206 12.62 10.21 -0.84
N VAL A 207 12.92 9.87 -2.10
CA VAL A 207 14.22 10.20 -2.70
C VAL A 207 14.25 11.71 -2.95
N ARG A 208 13.22 12.26 -3.59
CA ARG A 208 13.09 13.71 -3.81
C ARG A 208 13.11 14.49 -2.49
N ARG A 209 12.48 13.95 -1.44
CA ARG A 209 12.37 14.59 -0.11
C ARG A 209 13.57 14.32 0.79
N ARG A 210 14.49 13.42 0.41
CA ARG A 210 15.62 12.94 1.22
C ARG A 210 15.18 12.35 2.56
N GLU A 211 14.12 11.56 2.54
CA GLU A 211 13.50 10.95 3.73
C GLU A 211 13.55 9.42 3.74
N CYS A 212 14.15 8.77 2.74
CA CYS A 212 14.09 7.31 2.59
C CYS A 212 14.62 6.54 3.80
N ALA A 213 15.66 7.04 4.48
CA ALA A 213 16.21 6.41 5.67
C ALA A 213 15.16 6.24 6.80
N LYS A 214 14.13 7.08 6.85
CA LYS A 214 13.06 6.97 7.86
C LYS A 214 12.17 5.73 7.65
N LEU A 215 12.22 5.09 6.48
CA LEU A 215 11.48 3.86 6.16
C LEU A 215 12.27 2.59 6.47
N LEU A 216 13.54 2.69 6.88
CA LEU A 216 14.35 1.54 7.28
C LEU A 216 13.71 0.65 8.37
N PRO A 217 12.92 1.15 9.34
CA PRO A 217 12.23 0.28 10.29
C PRO A 217 11.33 -0.81 9.67
N PHE A 218 10.79 -0.59 8.46
CA PHE A 218 10.10 -1.65 7.72
C PHE A 218 11.10 -2.62 7.11
N VAL A 219 12.12 -2.11 6.44
CA VAL A 219 13.14 -2.91 5.75
C VAL A 219 13.94 -3.80 6.70
N ASP A 220 14.34 -3.26 7.85
CA ASP A 220 15.10 -3.96 8.89
C ASP A 220 14.25 -5.05 9.58
N ALA A 221 12.92 -4.94 9.49
CA ALA A 221 11.97 -5.95 9.93
C ALA A 221 11.53 -6.90 8.80
N ASP A 222 12.23 -6.90 7.66
CA ASP A 222 11.92 -7.68 6.45
C ASP A 222 10.50 -7.43 5.90
N LYS A 223 9.99 -6.21 6.07
CA LYS A 223 8.70 -5.79 5.54
C LYS A 223 8.89 -4.99 4.25
N PRO A 224 8.06 -5.20 3.22
CA PRO A 224 8.22 -4.51 1.96
C PRO A 224 7.88 -3.03 2.07
N VAL A 225 8.63 -2.22 1.33
CA VAL A 225 8.36 -0.81 1.11
C VAL A 225 8.10 -0.61 -0.38
N PHE A 226 6.87 -0.22 -0.71
CA PHE A 226 6.44 0.12 -2.06
C PHE A 226 6.64 1.62 -2.29
N HIS A 227 7.63 1.97 -3.11
CA HIS A 227 8.09 3.35 -3.28
C HIS A 227 7.80 3.89 -4.68
N VAL A 228 7.29 5.12 -4.76
CA VAL A 228 7.04 5.81 -6.03
C VAL A 228 7.71 7.18 -6.10
N GLU A 229 8.27 7.49 -7.27
CA GLU A 229 8.67 8.85 -7.65
C GLU A 229 7.87 9.32 -8.85
N TYR A 230 7.55 10.62 -8.87
CA TYR A 230 6.78 11.24 -9.97
C TYR A 230 7.66 12.10 -10.88
N THR A 231 8.79 12.56 -10.38
CA THR A 231 9.66 13.51 -11.08
C THR A 231 11.14 13.15 -10.83
N GLY A 232 12.05 13.89 -11.47
CA GLY A 232 13.50 13.67 -11.34
C GLY A 232 14.05 12.63 -12.32
N ASP A 233 15.33 12.30 -12.16
CA ASP A 233 15.99 11.25 -12.94
C ASP A 233 15.63 9.86 -12.38
N ARG A 234 15.08 9.01 -13.25
CA ARG A 234 14.65 7.66 -12.88
C ARG A 234 15.84 6.77 -12.51
N ALA A 235 16.98 6.90 -13.21
CA ALA A 235 18.13 6.04 -12.94
C ALA A 235 18.68 6.31 -11.54
N ALA A 236 18.92 7.57 -11.19
CA ALA A 236 19.35 7.97 -9.86
C ALA A 236 18.36 7.61 -8.75
N SER A 237 17.05 7.81 -8.98
CA SER A 237 16.04 7.45 -7.98
C SER A 237 15.93 5.94 -7.78
N CYS A 238 16.04 5.15 -8.85
CA CYS A 238 16.09 3.70 -8.77
C CYS A 238 17.30 3.22 -7.97
N VAL A 239 18.51 3.70 -8.27
CA VAL A 239 19.73 3.32 -7.52
C VAL A 239 19.56 3.61 -6.02
N THR A 240 19.01 4.77 -5.69
CA THR A 240 18.78 5.15 -4.28
C THR A 240 17.76 4.23 -3.63
N ALA A 241 16.57 4.08 -4.22
CA ALA A 241 15.47 3.31 -3.64
C ALA A 241 15.80 1.82 -3.52
N THR A 242 16.44 1.21 -4.53
CA THR A 242 16.87 -0.19 -4.46
C THR A 242 18.00 -0.38 -3.47
N GLY A 243 18.89 0.60 -3.31
CA GLY A 243 19.90 0.63 -2.24
C GLY A 243 19.31 0.58 -0.83
N TYR A 244 18.14 1.21 -0.62
CA TYR A 244 17.37 1.07 0.62
C TYR A 244 16.55 -0.23 0.69
N GLY A 245 16.49 -1.03 -0.37
CA GLY A 245 15.71 -2.28 -0.44
C GLY A 245 14.25 -2.11 -0.82
N PHE A 246 13.87 -0.97 -1.40
CA PHE A 246 12.48 -0.70 -1.76
C PHE A 246 12.11 -1.31 -3.12
N ALA A 247 10.85 -1.74 -3.25
CA ALA A 247 10.24 -2.01 -4.53
C ALA A 247 9.81 -0.69 -5.15
N SER A 248 10.54 -0.20 -6.15
CA SER A 248 10.37 1.17 -6.66
C SER A 248 9.81 1.24 -8.08
N ILE A 249 8.94 2.23 -8.34
CA ILE A 249 8.41 2.55 -9.67
C ILE A 249 8.44 4.07 -9.90
N ARG A 250 8.51 4.49 -11.16
CA ARG A 250 8.11 5.84 -11.58
C ARG A 250 6.66 5.80 -12.08
N LYS A 251 5.87 6.81 -11.70
CA LYS A 251 4.49 6.99 -12.17
C LYS A 251 4.19 8.45 -12.47
N ASP A 252 3.09 8.68 -13.18
CA ASP A 252 2.44 9.98 -13.24
C ASP A 252 1.49 10.14 -12.05
N ARG A 253 1.26 11.39 -11.63
CA ARG A 253 0.35 11.71 -10.50
C ARG A 253 -1.11 11.37 -10.77
N ALA A 254 -1.48 11.10 -12.02
CA ALA A 254 -2.80 10.61 -12.38
C ALA A 254 -3.07 9.20 -11.82
N LEU A 255 -2.01 8.42 -11.54
CA LEU A 255 -2.10 7.05 -11.03
C LEU A 255 -3.00 6.14 -11.88
N ASP A 256 -2.87 6.24 -13.20
CA ASP A 256 -3.44 5.29 -14.15
C ASP A 256 -2.54 4.05 -14.32
N ALA A 257 -2.72 3.29 -15.39
CA ALA A 257 -1.95 2.08 -15.64
C ALA A 257 -0.44 2.34 -15.86
N TRP A 258 -0.04 3.52 -16.35
CA TRP A 258 1.34 3.80 -16.76
C TRP A 258 2.33 3.67 -15.60
N ARG A 259 3.45 2.97 -15.82
CA ARG A 259 4.54 2.87 -14.85
C ARG A 259 5.87 2.54 -15.54
N GLU A 260 6.96 2.91 -14.89
CA GLU A 260 8.30 2.41 -15.21
C GLU A 260 8.94 1.82 -13.95
N PRO A 261 9.03 0.49 -13.82
CA PRO A 261 9.62 -0.13 -12.65
C PRO A 261 11.14 0.06 -12.59
N CYS A 262 11.67 0.13 -11.38
CA CYS A 262 13.10 -0.02 -11.15
C CYS A 262 13.50 -1.51 -11.28
N PRO A 263 14.73 -1.81 -11.74
CA PRO A 263 15.26 -3.16 -11.70
C PRO A 263 15.26 -3.70 -10.27
N LEU A 264 14.98 -4.99 -10.10
CA LEU A 264 15.21 -5.66 -8.82
C LEU A 264 16.72 -5.82 -8.58
N PRO A 265 17.18 -5.76 -7.31
CA PRO A 265 18.58 -6.03 -6.96
C PRO A 265 18.99 -7.48 -7.21
#